data_AF-A0A1I8BD92-F1
#
_entry.id   AF-A0A1I8BD92-F1
#
_cell.length_a   1.000
_cell.length_b   1.000
_cell.length_c   1.000
_cell.angle_alpha   90.00
_cell.angle_beta   90.00
_cell.angle_gamma   90.00
#
_symmetry.space_group_name_H-M   'P 1'
#
loop_
_entity.id
_entity.type
_entity.pdbx_description
1 polymer ?
#
loop_
_entity_poly.entity_id
_entity_poly.type
_entity_poly.pdbx_seq_one_letter_code
_entity_poly.pdbx_strand_id
1 'polypeptide(L)'
;MSLLEQLTCKEKRLTRKFCIDSTEEILLDRNTGLPYLCYEDIFDAIYETHMNSDITEMRILFTQLKRKYANISFECVLEYFKVRSEMNKQLLPLSINNRQSKLKE
;
A
#
# COMPACT_ATOMS: atom_id res chain seq x y z
N MET A 1 -28.66 -8.17 2.35
CA MET A 1 -27.32 -8.44 1.78
C MET A 1 -26.31 -8.35 2.90
N SER A 2 -25.91 -9.50 3.45
CA SER A 2 -24.92 -9.58 4.53
C SER A 2 -23.50 -9.37 4.00
N LEU A 3 -22.55 -9.02 4.88
CA LEU A 3 -21.13 -8.88 4.54
C LEU A 3 -20.57 -10.16 3.90
N LEU A 4 -21.04 -11.33 4.37
CA LEU A 4 -20.66 -12.65 3.87
C LEU A 4 -21.15 -12.89 2.42
N GLU A 5 -22.35 -12.41 2.08
CA GLU A 5 -22.88 -12.46 0.70
C GLU A 5 -22.11 -11.52 -0.24
N GLN A 6 -21.62 -10.38 0.25
CA GLN A 6 -20.79 -9.47 -0.55
C GLN A 6 -19.39 -10.05 -0.82
N LEU A 7 -18.81 -10.74 0.17
CA LEU A 7 -17.51 -11.41 0.04
C LEU A 7 -17.60 -12.60 -0.92
N THR A 8 -18.60 -13.46 -0.77
CA THR A 8 -18.82 -14.61 -1.67
C THR A 8 -19.19 -14.20 -3.10
N CYS A 9 -19.90 -13.08 -3.29
CA CYS A 9 -20.19 -12.56 -4.62
C CYS A 9 -18.94 -11.92 -5.29
N LYS A 10 -18.02 -11.34 -4.50
CA LYS A 10 -16.71 -10.88 -4.99
C LYS A 10 -15.79 -12.04 -5.38
N GLU A 11 -15.76 -13.12 -4.60
CA GLU A 11 -14.94 -14.29 -4.91
C GLU A 11 -15.29 -14.94 -6.26
N LYS A 12 -16.57 -14.92 -6.68
CA LYS A 12 -16.98 -15.41 -8.01
C LYS A 12 -16.33 -14.67 -9.18
N ARG A 13 -15.80 -13.45 -8.96
CA ARG A 13 -15.12 -12.64 -10.00
C ARG A 13 -13.62 -12.89 -10.13
N LEU A 14 -13.06 -13.76 -9.30
CA LEU A 14 -11.65 -14.11 -9.31
C LEU A 14 -11.41 -15.39 -10.11
N THR A 15 -10.28 -15.44 -10.80
CA THR A 15 -9.74 -16.64 -11.45
C THR A 15 -8.44 -17.01 -10.76
N ARG A 16 -8.29 -18.28 -10.37
CA ARG A 16 -7.03 -18.81 -9.85
C ARG A 16 -6.12 -19.16 -11.01
N LYS A 17 -4.85 -18.76 -10.95
CA LYS A 17 -3.83 -19.21 -11.89
C LYS A 17 -2.67 -19.80 -11.12
N PHE A 18 -2.31 -21.04 -11.44
CA PHE A 18 -1.13 -21.69 -10.89
C PHE A 18 0.11 -21.19 -11.64
N CYS A 19 1.11 -20.68 -10.92
CA CYS A 19 2.46 -20.51 -11.44
C CYS A 19 3.19 -21.85 -11.29
N ILE A 20 3.84 -22.31 -12.36
CA ILE A 20 4.37 -23.68 -12.46
C ILE A 20 5.62 -23.87 -11.59
N ASP A 21 6.24 -22.79 -11.10
CA ASP A 21 7.54 -22.84 -10.41
C ASP A 21 7.51 -22.46 -8.92
N SER A 22 6.37 -22.07 -8.37
CA SER A 22 6.22 -21.80 -6.93
C SER A 22 4.78 -22.06 -6.48
N THR A 23 4.62 -22.73 -5.34
CA THR A 23 3.34 -23.14 -4.73
C THR A 23 2.39 -21.99 -4.33
N GLU A 24 2.60 -20.77 -4.81
CA GLU A 24 1.79 -19.61 -4.49
C GLU A 24 0.67 -19.45 -5.53
N GLU A 25 -0.58 -19.69 -5.10
CA GLU A 25 -1.77 -19.43 -5.91
C GLU A 25 -1.94 -17.91 -6.09
N ILE A 26 -1.72 -17.41 -7.31
CA ILE A 26 -1.99 -15.99 -7.62
C ILE A 26 -3.47 -15.85 -8.00
N LEU A 27 -4.18 -15.01 -7.24
CA LEU A 27 -5.54 -14.61 -7.55
C LEU A 27 -5.52 -13.51 -8.63
N LEU A 28 -6.18 -13.77 -9.76
CA LEU A 28 -6.29 -12.81 -10.86
C LEU A 28 -7.74 -12.32 -11.00
N ASP A 29 -7.91 -11.04 -11.28
CA ASP A 29 -9.20 -10.48 -11.67
C ASP A 29 -9.64 -11.02 -13.04
N ARG A 30 -10.87 -11.54 -13.14
CA ARG A 30 -11.36 -12.07 -14.43
C ARG A 30 -11.49 -11.01 -15.52
N ASN A 31 -11.71 -9.75 -15.16
CA ASN A 31 -11.99 -8.69 -16.14
C ASN A 31 -10.72 -7.98 -16.58
N THR A 32 -9.82 -7.72 -15.63
CA THR A 32 -8.59 -6.96 -15.88
C THR A 32 -7.36 -7.84 -16.08
N GLY A 33 -7.41 -9.12 -15.67
CA GLY A 33 -6.27 -10.03 -15.69
C GLY A 33 -5.16 -9.66 -14.70
N LEU A 34 -5.39 -8.64 -13.86
CA LEU A 34 -4.42 -8.14 -12.90
C LEU A 34 -4.43 -8.98 -11.62
N PRO A 35 -3.25 -9.12 -10.97
CA PRO A 35 -3.16 -9.78 -9.68
C PRO A 35 -3.92 -9.03 -8.58
N TYR A 36 -4.50 -9.82 -7.68
CA TYR A 36 -4.99 -9.40 -6.38
C TYR A 36 -3.89 -9.56 -5.34
N LEU A 37 -3.73 -8.55 -4.52
CA LEU A 37 -2.85 -8.60 -3.35
C LEU A 37 -3.62 -9.03 -2.11
N CYS A 38 -2.97 -9.76 -1.20
CA CYS A 38 -3.48 -9.95 0.15
C CYS A 38 -3.43 -8.62 0.91
N TYR A 39 -4.19 -8.50 2.01
CA TYR A 39 -4.27 -7.24 2.74
C TYR A 39 -2.90 -6.81 3.28
N GLU A 40 -2.12 -7.78 3.73
CA GLU A 40 -0.75 -7.62 4.23
C GLU A 40 0.19 -7.04 3.16
N ASP A 41 0.06 -7.50 1.91
CA ASP A 41 0.96 -7.12 0.80
C ASP A 41 0.63 -5.75 0.19
N ILE A 42 -0.57 -5.21 0.44
CA ILE A 42 -1.00 -3.93 -0.14
C ILE A 42 -0.08 -2.80 0.31
N PHE A 43 0.31 -2.79 1.59
CA PHE A 43 1.16 -1.72 2.12
C PHE A 43 2.55 -1.75 1.49
N ASP A 44 3.14 -2.94 1.36
CA ASP A 44 4.46 -3.15 0.76
C ASP A 44 4.45 -2.75 -0.72
N ALA A 45 3.43 -3.14 -1.48
CA ALA A 45 3.30 -2.76 -2.88
C ALA A 45 3.20 -1.23 -3.07
N ILE A 46 2.48 -0.53 -2.18
CA ILE A 46 2.39 0.95 -2.18
C ILE A 46 3.76 1.55 -1.85
N TYR A 47 4.42 1.04 -0.80
CA TYR A 47 5.73 1.51 -0.37
C TYR A 47 6.79 1.35 -1.47
N GLU A 48 6.91 0.16 -2.06
CA GLU A 48 7.88 -0.11 -3.12
C GLU A 48 7.61 0.77 -4.35
N THR A 49 6.35 0.90 -4.76
CA THR A 49 6.02 1.74 -5.93
C THR A 49 6.38 3.20 -5.67
N HIS A 50 6.15 3.70 -4.46
CA HIS A 50 6.51 5.07 -4.08
C HIS A 50 8.02 5.30 -4.05
N MET A 51 8.79 4.38 -3.43
CA MET A 51 10.25 4.52 -3.32
C MET A 51 10.95 4.36 -4.68
N ASN A 52 10.42 3.55 -5.58
CA ASN A 52 11.02 3.29 -6.89
C ASN A 52 10.72 4.36 -7.94
N SER A 53 9.81 5.30 -7.67
CA SER A 53 9.30 6.23 -8.68
C SER A 53 9.55 7.71 -8.40
N ASP A 54 10.13 8.06 -7.24
CA ASP A 54 10.24 9.44 -6.74
C ASP A 54 8.91 10.23 -6.79
N ILE A 55 7.77 9.53 -6.83
CA ILE A 55 6.45 10.14 -6.94
C ILE A 55 6.02 10.70 -5.59
N THR A 56 5.92 12.01 -5.50
CA THR A 56 5.36 12.70 -4.33
C THR A 56 3.84 12.84 -4.38
N GLU A 57 3.23 12.74 -5.58
CA GLU A 57 1.80 12.91 -5.78
C GLU A 57 1.00 11.61 -5.61
N MET A 58 0.12 11.58 -4.61
CA MET A 58 -0.78 10.45 -4.30
C MET A 58 -1.59 9.96 -5.51
N ARG A 59 -2.08 10.87 -6.36
CA ARG A 59 -2.90 10.51 -7.53
C ARG A 59 -2.09 9.76 -8.59
N ILE A 60 -0.84 10.16 -8.81
CA ILE A 60 0.05 9.50 -9.75
C ILE A 60 0.41 8.11 -9.21
N LEU A 61 0.75 8.02 -7.92
CA LEU A 61 1.05 6.75 -7.25
C LEU A 61 -0.11 5.76 -7.37
N PHE A 62 -1.34 6.21 -7.04
CA PHE A 62 -2.54 5.41 -7.19
C PHE A 62 -2.76 4.92 -8.63
N THR A 63 -2.54 5.81 -9.62
CA THR A 63 -2.70 5.45 -11.04
C THR A 63 -1.70 4.37 -11.45
N GLN A 64 -0.46 4.42 -10.97
CA GLN A 64 0.52 3.37 -11.24
C GLN A 64 0.15 2.04 -10.59
N LEU A 65 -0.28 2.08 -9.33
CA LEU A 65 -0.73 0.89 -8.60
C LEU A 65 -1.93 0.23 -9.27
N LYS A 66 -2.89 1.03 -9.76
CA LYS A 66 -4.06 0.55 -10.51
C LYS A 66 -3.72 -0.13 -11.85
N ARG A 67 -2.55 0.14 -12.42
CA ARG A 67 -2.06 -0.57 -13.62
C ARG A 67 -1.46 -1.93 -13.29
N LYS A 68 -1.07 -2.16 -12.03
CA LYS A 68 -0.41 -3.38 -11.57
C LYS A 68 -1.35 -4.32 -10.81
N TYR A 69 -2.31 -3.79 -10.06
CA TYR A 69 -3.11 -4.56 -9.12
C TYR A 69 -4.61 -4.23 -9.22
N ALA A 70 -5.44 -5.25 -9.10
CA ALA A 70 -6.88 -5.11 -9.27
C ALA A 70 -7.57 -4.45 -8.06
N ASN A 71 -7.13 -4.79 -6.84
CA ASN A 71 -7.82 -4.46 -5.59
C ASN A 71 -7.30 -3.25 -4.82
N ILE A 72 -6.30 -2.54 -5.33
CA ILE A 72 -5.85 -1.30 -4.67
C ILE A 72 -6.91 -0.21 -4.83
N SER A 73 -7.30 0.39 -3.71
CA SER A 73 -8.19 1.55 -3.65
C SER A 73 -7.41 2.82 -3.31
N PHE A 74 -8.02 3.99 -3.56
CA PHE A 74 -7.38 5.26 -3.27
C PHE A 74 -7.23 5.48 -1.75
N GLU A 75 -8.15 4.93 -0.95
CA GLU A 75 -8.10 4.95 0.51
C GLU A 75 -6.86 4.27 1.06
N CYS A 76 -6.40 3.15 0.47
CA CYS A 76 -5.15 2.49 0.88
C CYS A 76 -3.94 3.44 0.72
N VAL A 77 -3.90 4.19 -0.39
CA VAL A 77 -2.83 5.17 -0.65
C VAL A 77 -2.91 6.34 0.32
N LEU A 78 -4.11 6.84 0.62
CA LEU A 78 -4.30 7.89 1.62
C LEU A 78 -3.81 7.45 2.99
N GLU A 79 -4.18 6.24 3.42
CA GLU A 79 -3.78 5.71 4.72
C GLU A 79 -2.26 5.55 4.84
N TYR A 80 -1.62 5.05 3.78
CA TYR A 80 -0.17 5.00 3.68
C TYR A 80 0.49 6.38 3.90
N PHE A 81 -0.02 7.44 3.26
CA PHE A 81 0.53 8.79 3.43
C PHE A 81 0.28 9.37 4.84
N LYS A 82 -0.85 9.03 5.48
CA LYS A 82 -1.09 9.40 6.89
C LYS A 82 -0.05 8.77 7.80
N VAL A 83 0.14 7.45 7.71
CA VAL A 83 1.14 6.72 8.50
C VAL A 83 2.54 7.31 8.28
N ARG A 84 2.93 7.56 7.04
CA ARG A 84 4.22 8.21 6.72
C ARG A 84 4.35 9.60 7.36
N SER A 85 3.30 10.41 7.30
CA SER A 85 3.29 11.74 7.92
C SER A 85 3.45 11.66 9.45
N GLU A 86 2.78 10.70 10.09
CA GLU A 86 2.89 10.47 11.53
C GLU A 86 4.27 9.98 11.95
N MET A 87 4.86 9.04 11.19
CA MET A 87 6.24 8.59 11.42
C MET A 87 7.24 9.75 11.31
N ASN A 88 7.08 10.62 10.31
CA ASN A 88 7.94 11.80 10.16
C ASN A 88 7.81 12.79 11.32
N LYS A 89 6.62 12.92 11.92
CA LYS A 89 6.40 13.76 13.11
C LYS A 89 7.06 13.18 14.35
N GLN A 90 7.06 11.85 14.51
CA GLN A 90 7.69 11.17 15.65
C GLN A 90 9.23 11.17 15.57
N LEU A 91 9.81 11.32 14.37
CA LEU A 91 11.25 11.47 14.19
C LEU A 91 11.77 12.89 14.48
N LEU A 92 10.89 13.88 14.71
CA LEU A 92 11.25 15.29 14.91
C LEU A 92 11.50 15.79 16.37
N PRO A 93 11.25 15.08 17.49
CA PRO A 93 11.53 15.65 18.81
C PRO A 93 12.91 15.30 19.39
N LEU A 94 13.86 14.71 18.65
CA LEU A 94 15.18 14.36 19.19
C LEU A 94 16.33 15.34 18.87
N SER A 95 16.14 16.38 18.04
CA SER A 95 17.26 17.26 17.63
C SER A 95 17.30 18.67 18.25
N ILE A 96 16.34 19.07 19.08
CA ILE A 96 16.24 20.48 19.54
C ILE A 96 16.79 20.72 20.97
N ASN A 97 17.05 19.70 21.78
CA ASN A 97 17.43 19.91 23.20
C ASN A 97 18.94 19.95 23.52
N ASN A 98 19.86 20.05 22.55
CA ASN A 98 21.31 20.04 22.83
C ASN A 98 22.06 21.36 22.57
N ARG A 99 21.36 22.51 22.48
CA ARG A 99 22.00 23.83 22.28
C ARG A 99 21.69 24.89 23.33
N GLN A 100 21.28 24.51 24.55
CA GLN A 100 21.06 25.49 25.64
C GLN A 100 21.88 25.26 26.93
N SER A 101 22.97 24.49 26.89
CA SER A 101 23.81 24.26 28.07
C SER A 101 25.30 24.63 27.92
N LYS A 102 25.66 25.51 26.97
CA LYS A 102 27.00 26.11 26.90
C LYS A 102 26.95 27.57 26.48
N LEU A 103 26.50 28.43 27.38
CA LEU A 103 26.73 29.89 27.34
C LEU A 103 26.33 30.49 28.69
N LYS A 104 26.90 29.95 29.77
CA LYS A 104 26.98 30.57 31.09
C LYS A 104 28.21 30.01 31.82
N GLU A 105 29.39 30.44 31.38
CA GLU A 105 30.57 30.63 32.24
C GLU A 105 31.28 31.89 31.77
#